data_AF-A0A7Y2EA38-F1
#
_entry.id   AF-A0A7Y2EA38-F1
#
_cell.length_a   1.000
_cell.length_b   1.000
_cell.length_c   1.000
_cell.angle_alpha   90.00
_cell.angle_beta   90.00
_cell.angle_gamma   90.00
#
_symmetry.space_group_name_H-M   'P 1'
#
loop_
_entity.id
_entity.type
_entity.pdbx_description
1 polymer ?
#
loop_
_entity_poly.entity_id
_entity_poly.type
_entity_poly.pdbx_seq_one_letter_code
_entity_poly.pdbx_strand_id
1 'polypeptide(L)'
;MKRIVYFALFPCLLLGVTPSVHAADNDQAGIAIHIAPVVTKNICSTAPAITAGTVQAFAPGANGDSYTAYIFVCNGSDSTGVAGAEFGIDYDGNPNIGVDVDGWTLCGDLEFPNVNWPNANTGTIITWNPSSNCQNTPSEPFVPQTVIALLGAFNVTAHSPDAMMVIPRPISGFAKVADCSGSEDDINRQAQACDPLQLGIASFGNSNYFNPCGLATMVEPTTWGGIKRTVLDN
;
A
#
# COMPACT_ATOMS: atom_id res chain seq x y z
N MET A 1 44.76 26.15 59.41
CA MET A 1 44.97 25.47 58.11
C MET A 1 43.63 25.42 57.38
N LYS A 2 43.40 26.31 56.40
CA LYS A 2 42.16 26.38 55.60
C LYS A 2 42.38 25.61 54.30
N ARG A 3 41.65 24.52 54.09
CA ARG A 3 41.69 23.73 52.84
C ARG A 3 40.64 24.28 51.88
N ILE A 4 41.08 24.79 50.74
CA ILE A 4 40.24 25.24 49.63
C ILE A 4 40.00 24.01 48.74
N VAL A 5 38.73 23.64 48.57
CA VAL A 5 38.29 22.54 47.70
C VAL A 5 37.85 23.16 46.37
N TYR A 6 38.58 22.87 45.29
CA TYR A 6 38.21 23.27 43.93
C TYR A 6 37.25 22.23 43.34
N PHE A 7 36.01 22.64 43.12
CA PHE A 7 35.02 21.87 42.36
C PHE A 7 35.29 22.06 40.86
N ALA A 8 35.75 21.00 40.19
CA ALA A 8 35.89 20.98 38.74
C ALA A 8 34.52 20.77 38.09
N LEU A 9 34.00 21.81 37.43
CA LEU A 9 32.83 21.75 36.57
C LEU A 9 33.21 21.00 35.29
N PHE A 10 32.78 19.74 35.19
CA PHE A 10 32.84 18.95 33.95
C PHE A 10 31.66 19.39 33.05
N PRO A 11 31.89 19.98 31.87
CA PRO A 11 30.81 20.24 30.93
C PRO A 11 30.35 18.88 30.38
N CYS A 12 29.14 18.46 30.77
CA CYS A 12 28.47 17.30 30.20
C CYS A 12 28.11 17.66 28.75
N LEU A 13 29.01 17.32 27.83
CA LEU A 13 28.80 17.41 26.39
C LEU A 13 27.71 16.40 26.03
N LEU A 14 26.45 16.84 26.05
CA LEU A 14 25.30 16.09 25.55
C LEU A 14 25.47 15.95 24.04
N LEU A 15 26.14 14.88 23.61
CA LEU A 15 26.07 14.39 22.24
C LEU A 15 24.62 13.95 22.02
N GLY A 16 23.79 14.88 21.56
CA GLY A 16 22.43 14.60 21.11
C GLY A 16 22.53 13.64 19.94
N VAL A 17 22.31 12.35 20.21
CA VAL A 17 22.05 11.37 19.18
C VAL A 17 20.70 11.76 18.59
N THR A 18 20.72 12.52 17.50
CA THR A 18 19.52 12.67 16.69
C THR A 18 19.21 11.27 16.16
N PRO A 19 18.05 10.67 16.46
CA PRO A 19 17.67 9.45 15.78
C PRO A 19 17.74 9.74 14.28
N SER A 20 18.48 8.93 13.54
CA SER A 20 18.38 8.93 12.09
C SER A 20 16.95 8.53 11.78
N VAL A 21 16.12 9.51 11.46
CA VAL A 21 14.82 9.25 10.85
C VAL A 21 15.17 8.74 9.47
N HIS A 22 15.21 7.42 9.32
CA HIS A 22 15.27 6.83 7.99
C HIS A 22 13.95 7.22 7.35
N ALA A 23 14.00 8.08 6.33
CA ALA A 23 12.87 8.25 5.45
C ALA A 23 12.60 6.86 4.86
N ALA A 24 11.38 6.40 5.10
CA ALA A 24 10.82 5.18 4.57
C ALA A 24 10.84 5.27 3.03
N ASP A 25 11.52 4.35 2.34
CA ASP A 25 11.69 4.49 0.88
C ASP A 25 10.41 4.13 0.10
N ASN A 26 9.48 3.39 0.71
CA ASN A 26 8.14 3.09 0.18
C ASN A 26 7.03 3.86 0.93
N ASP A 27 7.35 5.01 1.53
CA ASP A 27 6.37 5.88 2.19
C ASP A 27 5.31 6.48 1.24
N GLN A 28 5.45 6.30 -0.06
CA GLN A 28 4.48 6.78 -1.06
C GLN A 28 3.67 5.62 -1.65
N ALA A 29 4.02 4.40 -1.28
CA ALA A 29 3.42 3.20 -1.84
C ALA A 29 1.93 3.14 -1.50
N GLY A 30 1.15 2.66 -2.46
CA GLY A 30 -0.26 2.37 -2.28
C GLY A 30 -0.57 0.92 -2.65
N ILE A 31 -1.70 0.41 -2.19
CA ILE A 31 -2.23 -0.89 -2.62
C ILE A 31 -3.52 -0.64 -3.37
N ALA A 32 -3.56 -1.03 -4.63
CA ALA A 32 -4.66 -0.77 -5.55
C ALA A 32 -5.27 -2.05 -6.10
N ILE A 33 -6.46 -1.91 -6.67
CA ILE A 33 -7.18 -2.99 -7.34
C ILE A 33 -7.44 -2.58 -8.80
N HIS A 34 -7.11 -3.46 -9.74
CA HIS A 34 -7.39 -3.31 -11.16
C HIS A 34 -8.37 -4.40 -11.60
N ILE A 35 -9.53 -3.99 -12.10
CA ILE A 35 -10.56 -4.86 -12.63
C ILE A 35 -10.31 -5.09 -14.12
N ALA A 36 -10.26 -6.35 -14.52
CA ALA A 36 -10.10 -6.80 -15.90
C ALA A 36 -11.13 -7.88 -16.26
N PRO A 37 -11.32 -8.18 -17.56
CA PRO A 37 -12.05 -9.38 -17.97
C PRO A 37 -11.48 -10.66 -17.33
N VAL A 38 -12.34 -11.66 -17.14
CA VAL A 38 -11.95 -12.92 -16.49
C VAL A 38 -10.75 -13.58 -17.17
N VAL A 39 -9.77 -13.94 -16.36
CA VAL A 39 -8.62 -14.76 -16.75
C VAL A 39 -8.64 -16.05 -15.94
N THR A 40 -8.64 -17.20 -16.62
CA THR A 40 -8.74 -18.52 -15.97
C THR A 40 -7.42 -19.29 -15.92
N LYS A 41 -6.38 -18.80 -16.60
CA LYS A 41 -5.08 -19.47 -16.69
C LYS A 41 -3.95 -18.46 -16.66
N ASN A 42 -2.87 -18.83 -15.97
CA ASN A 42 -1.64 -18.04 -15.89
C ASN A 42 -1.89 -16.58 -15.46
N ILE A 43 -2.80 -16.38 -14.50
CA ILE A 43 -3.33 -15.07 -14.09
C ILE A 43 -2.20 -14.07 -13.82
N CYS A 44 -1.18 -14.47 -13.04
CA CYS A 44 -0.06 -13.59 -12.71
C CYS A 44 0.79 -13.17 -13.91
N SER A 45 1.00 -14.04 -14.90
CA SER A 45 1.81 -13.71 -16.08
C SER A 45 1.00 -13.09 -17.22
N THR A 46 -0.32 -13.04 -17.09
CA THR A 46 -1.25 -12.45 -18.07
C THR A 46 -1.91 -11.19 -17.55
N ALA A 47 -1.48 -10.72 -16.38
CA ALA A 47 -1.87 -9.42 -15.85
C ALA A 47 -1.60 -8.33 -16.91
N PRO A 48 -2.53 -7.37 -17.08
CA PRO A 48 -2.33 -6.27 -18.00
C PRO A 48 -1.11 -5.44 -17.58
N ALA A 49 -0.55 -4.69 -18.52
CA ALA A 49 0.48 -3.69 -18.20
C ALA A 49 -0.16 -2.58 -17.35
N ILE A 50 0.01 -2.68 -16.04
CA ILE A 50 -0.54 -1.74 -15.06
C ILE A 50 0.46 -0.59 -14.88
N THR A 51 -0.03 0.62 -15.07
CA THR A 51 0.62 1.88 -14.70
C THR A 51 -0.40 2.74 -13.97
N ALA A 52 0.00 3.87 -13.40
CA ALA A 52 -0.93 4.76 -12.71
C ALA A 52 -2.11 5.19 -13.60
N GLY A 53 -1.84 5.43 -14.88
CA GLY A 53 -2.83 5.87 -15.87
C GLY A 53 -3.71 4.76 -16.46
N THR A 54 -3.36 3.47 -16.27
CA THR A 54 -4.12 2.35 -16.85
C THR A 54 -4.98 1.60 -15.84
N VAL A 55 -4.88 1.89 -14.55
CA VAL A 55 -5.71 1.27 -13.50
C VAL A 55 -7.20 1.45 -13.81
N GLN A 56 -7.92 0.33 -13.90
CA GLN A 56 -9.38 0.31 -14.03
C GLN A 56 -9.97 -0.14 -12.69
N ALA A 57 -10.37 0.81 -11.85
CA ALA A 57 -10.98 0.53 -10.54
C ALA A 57 -12.52 0.49 -10.59
N PHE A 58 -13.12 0.50 -11.79
CA PHE A 58 -14.56 0.49 -11.99
C PHE A 58 -14.98 -0.53 -13.04
N ALA A 59 -15.95 -1.38 -12.68
CA ALA A 59 -16.69 -2.23 -13.60
C ALA A 59 -18.16 -1.76 -13.66
N PRO A 60 -18.73 -1.55 -14.86
CA PRO A 60 -20.12 -1.10 -14.99
C PRO A 60 -21.15 -2.21 -14.72
N GLY A 61 -20.74 -3.48 -14.77
CA GLY A 61 -21.63 -4.63 -14.63
C GLY A 61 -21.80 -5.06 -13.17
N ALA A 62 -23.03 -5.42 -12.82
CA ALA A 62 -23.40 -5.95 -11.51
C ALA A 62 -24.64 -6.85 -11.62
N ASN A 63 -24.69 -7.71 -12.66
CA ASN A 63 -25.80 -8.60 -12.95
C ASN A 63 -25.33 -10.06 -13.15
N GLY A 64 -24.44 -10.54 -12.29
CA GLY A 64 -23.77 -11.83 -12.40
C GLY A 64 -22.57 -11.83 -13.35
N ASP A 65 -22.01 -10.65 -13.65
CA ASP A 65 -20.81 -10.55 -14.48
C ASP A 65 -19.58 -10.94 -13.67
N SER A 66 -18.71 -11.77 -14.24
CA SER A 66 -17.47 -12.18 -13.60
C SER A 66 -16.29 -11.33 -14.07
N TYR A 67 -15.33 -11.12 -13.17
CA TYR A 67 -14.12 -10.33 -13.41
C TYR A 67 -12.89 -10.98 -12.75
N THR A 68 -11.72 -10.55 -13.19
CA THR A 68 -10.48 -10.75 -12.43
C THR A 68 -10.06 -9.42 -11.84
N ALA A 69 -10.02 -9.35 -10.50
CA ALA A 69 -9.59 -8.19 -9.74
C ALA A 69 -8.14 -8.39 -9.27
N TYR A 70 -7.19 -7.80 -9.99
CA TYR A 70 -5.77 -7.83 -9.65
C TYR A 70 -5.48 -6.87 -8.51
N ILE A 71 -4.79 -7.34 -7.47
CA ILE A 71 -4.33 -6.51 -6.36
C ILE A 71 -2.82 -6.38 -6.43
N PHE A 72 -2.31 -5.15 -6.24
CA PHE A 72 -0.90 -4.85 -6.43
C PHE A 72 -0.48 -3.65 -5.58
N VAL A 73 0.81 -3.62 -5.24
CA VAL A 73 1.45 -2.40 -4.75
C VAL A 73 1.75 -1.51 -5.95
N CYS A 74 1.51 -0.21 -5.80
CA CYS A 74 1.94 0.83 -6.72
C CYS A 74 2.67 1.96 -6.00
N ASN A 75 3.25 2.87 -6.77
CA ASN A 75 4.15 3.90 -6.27
C ASN A 75 5.34 3.33 -5.47
N GLY A 76 5.78 2.11 -5.80
CA GLY A 76 6.92 1.49 -5.13
C GLY A 76 8.22 2.17 -5.53
N SER A 77 9.18 2.20 -4.60
CA SER A 77 10.50 2.80 -4.79
C SER A 77 11.27 2.15 -5.93
N ASP A 78 11.78 2.95 -6.86
CA ASP A 78 12.66 2.44 -7.92
C ASP A 78 14.06 2.10 -7.39
N SER A 79 14.45 2.61 -6.22
CA SER A 79 15.78 2.37 -5.63
C SER A 79 15.83 1.15 -4.74
N THR A 80 14.76 0.90 -3.96
CA THR A 80 14.71 -0.21 -3.00
C THR A 80 13.69 -1.28 -3.32
N GLY A 81 12.80 -1.06 -4.30
CA GLY A 81 11.82 -2.05 -4.74
C GLY A 81 10.81 -2.44 -3.67
N VAL A 82 10.10 -3.53 -3.93
CA VAL A 82 9.06 -4.11 -3.08
C VAL A 82 9.31 -5.61 -2.92
N ALA A 83 9.47 -6.06 -1.68
CA ALA A 83 9.62 -7.47 -1.32
C ALA A 83 8.44 -8.02 -0.51
N GLY A 84 7.47 -7.20 -0.13
CA GLY A 84 6.24 -7.70 0.46
C GLY A 84 5.18 -6.65 0.70
N ALA A 85 3.98 -7.11 1.03
CA ALA A 85 2.91 -6.26 1.51
C ALA A 85 2.03 -6.99 2.54
N GLU A 86 1.52 -6.22 3.49
CA GLU A 86 0.49 -6.63 4.45
C GLU A 86 -0.77 -5.82 4.17
N PHE A 87 -1.91 -6.49 4.00
CA PHE A 87 -3.20 -5.83 3.77
C PHE A 87 -4.38 -6.76 4.10
N GLY A 88 -5.57 -6.19 4.07
CA GLY A 88 -6.83 -6.91 4.05
C GLY A 88 -7.75 -6.43 2.95
N ILE A 89 -8.88 -7.12 2.81
CA ILE A 89 -9.95 -6.73 1.91
C ILE A 89 -11.29 -6.72 2.65
N ASP A 90 -12.19 -5.85 2.19
CA ASP A 90 -13.57 -5.79 2.64
C ASP A 90 -14.52 -5.63 1.46
N TYR A 91 -15.69 -6.24 1.54
CA TYR A 91 -16.75 -6.25 0.53
C TYR A 91 -18.04 -6.83 1.15
N ASP A 92 -19.18 -6.79 0.45
CA ASP A 92 -20.39 -7.46 0.94
C ASP A 92 -20.25 -8.99 0.82
N GLY A 93 -19.92 -9.65 1.93
CA GLY A 93 -19.76 -11.11 1.99
C GLY A 93 -21.05 -11.93 1.96
N ASN A 94 -22.22 -11.29 1.74
CA ASN A 94 -23.49 -12.01 1.62
C ASN A 94 -23.58 -12.72 0.26
N PRO A 95 -23.80 -14.05 0.21
CA PRO A 95 -23.81 -14.77 -1.06
C PRO A 95 -24.83 -14.22 -2.06
N ASN A 96 -24.40 -14.02 -3.30
CA ASN A 96 -25.18 -13.48 -4.42
C ASN A 96 -25.72 -12.05 -4.20
N ILE A 97 -25.10 -11.27 -3.32
CA ILE A 97 -25.37 -9.85 -3.11
C ILE A 97 -24.03 -9.12 -3.21
N GLY A 98 -24.01 -7.99 -3.92
CA GLY A 98 -22.79 -7.23 -4.11
C GLY A 98 -21.78 -8.00 -4.93
N VAL A 99 -20.60 -8.25 -4.36
CA VAL A 99 -19.52 -9.00 -5.00
C VAL A 99 -19.22 -10.30 -4.26
N ASP A 100 -19.29 -11.42 -4.96
CA ASP A 100 -18.79 -12.69 -4.45
C ASP A 100 -17.33 -12.89 -4.88
N VAL A 101 -16.49 -13.38 -3.96
CA VAL A 101 -15.11 -13.81 -4.26
C VAL A 101 -15.11 -15.31 -4.49
N ASP A 102 -14.96 -15.70 -5.76
CA ASP A 102 -15.01 -17.09 -6.22
C ASP A 102 -13.66 -17.82 -6.07
N GLY A 103 -12.56 -17.07 -5.97
CA GLY A 103 -11.24 -17.66 -5.78
C GLY A 103 -10.13 -16.63 -5.65
N TRP A 104 -8.99 -17.10 -5.15
CA TRP A 104 -7.77 -16.31 -4.96
C TRP A 104 -6.59 -16.99 -5.64
N THR A 105 -5.75 -16.19 -6.30
CA THR A 105 -4.47 -16.63 -6.86
C THR A 105 -3.34 -15.74 -6.34
N LEU A 106 -2.42 -16.33 -5.60
CA LEU A 106 -1.18 -15.70 -5.14
C LEU A 106 -0.21 -15.48 -6.32
N CYS A 107 0.37 -14.28 -6.42
CA CYS A 107 1.43 -13.97 -7.37
C CYS A 107 2.80 -13.69 -6.70
N GLY A 108 2.85 -13.69 -5.36
CA GLY A 108 4.08 -13.70 -4.57
C GLY A 108 4.72 -15.08 -4.40
N ASP A 109 5.85 -15.15 -3.68
CA ASP A 109 6.53 -16.40 -3.38
C ASP A 109 5.95 -17.11 -2.15
N LEU A 110 5.56 -16.35 -1.12
CA LEU A 110 4.98 -16.86 0.12
C LEU A 110 3.77 -16.01 0.55
N GLU A 111 2.86 -16.66 1.28
CA GLU A 111 1.66 -16.04 1.82
C GLU A 111 1.43 -16.47 3.28
N PHE A 112 1.01 -15.53 4.12
CA PHE A 112 0.64 -15.75 5.52
C PHE A 112 -0.78 -15.22 5.78
N PRO A 113 -1.81 -15.98 5.38
CA PRO A 113 -3.18 -15.51 5.40
C PRO A 113 -3.79 -15.54 6.80
N ASN A 114 -4.78 -14.67 7.04
CA ASN A 114 -5.74 -14.85 8.12
C ASN A 114 -6.55 -16.13 7.91
N VAL A 115 -7.16 -16.60 8.99
CA VAL A 115 -8.16 -17.67 8.91
C VAL A 115 -9.27 -17.23 7.94
N ASN A 116 -9.64 -18.11 7.01
CA ASN A 116 -10.67 -17.90 5.98
C ASN A 116 -10.36 -16.83 4.92
N TRP A 117 -9.10 -16.43 4.73
CA TRP A 117 -8.72 -15.66 3.54
C TRP A 117 -9.17 -16.40 2.26
N PRO A 118 -9.81 -15.75 1.27
CA PRO A 118 -10.01 -14.30 1.10
C PRO A 118 -11.44 -13.79 1.43
N ASN A 119 -12.07 -14.26 2.50
CA ASN A 119 -13.41 -13.75 2.87
C ASN A 119 -13.40 -12.25 3.21
N ALA A 120 -14.57 -11.60 3.17
CA ALA A 120 -14.72 -10.22 3.60
C ALA A 120 -14.17 -9.98 5.02
N ASN A 121 -13.58 -8.80 5.23
CA ASN A 121 -12.90 -8.40 6.46
C ASN A 121 -11.84 -9.43 6.92
N THR A 122 -11.05 -9.95 5.98
CA THR A 122 -9.86 -10.76 6.25
C THR A 122 -8.63 -10.14 5.59
N GLY A 123 -7.44 -10.70 5.83
CA GLY A 123 -6.20 -10.16 5.29
C GLY A 123 -5.06 -11.16 5.24
N THR A 124 -3.97 -10.76 4.60
CA THR A 124 -2.81 -11.61 4.35
C THR A 124 -1.52 -10.81 4.35
N ILE A 125 -0.40 -11.51 4.46
CA ILE A 125 0.93 -10.96 4.20
C ILE A 125 1.49 -11.74 3.01
N ILE A 126 1.94 -11.03 1.99
CA ILE A 126 2.53 -11.62 0.78
C ILE A 126 3.98 -11.14 0.70
N THR A 127 4.89 -12.07 0.41
CA THR A 127 6.31 -11.74 0.28
C THR A 127 6.91 -12.39 -0.95
N TRP A 128 7.91 -11.71 -1.51
CA TRP A 128 8.85 -12.25 -2.47
C TRP A 128 10.20 -12.46 -1.79
N ASN A 129 11.00 -13.37 -2.33
CA ASN A 129 12.39 -13.51 -1.92
C ASN A 129 13.16 -12.24 -2.30
N PRO A 130 13.65 -11.45 -1.33
CA PRO A 130 14.31 -10.18 -1.60
C PRO A 130 15.61 -10.35 -2.41
N SER A 131 16.24 -11.52 -2.35
CA SER A 131 17.50 -11.79 -3.05
C SER A 131 17.36 -12.19 -4.52
N SER A 132 16.20 -12.75 -4.91
CA SER A 132 16.04 -13.37 -6.23
C SER A 132 14.77 -13.00 -6.98
N ASN A 133 13.75 -12.50 -6.29
CA ASN A 133 12.45 -12.18 -6.87
C ASN A 133 11.87 -10.87 -6.31
N CYS A 134 12.73 -9.96 -5.83
CA CYS A 134 12.26 -8.66 -5.40
C CYS A 134 11.72 -7.86 -6.60
N GLN A 135 10.59 -7.18 -6.41
CA GLN A 135 9.96 -6.39 -7.47
C GLN A 135 10.64 -5.02 -7.53
N ASN A 136 11.38 -4.75 -8.60
CA ASN A 136 12.20 -3.54 -8.72
C ASN A 136 12.24 -2.96 -10.14
N THR A 137 11.35 -3.43 -11.02
CA THR A 137 11.26 -2.93 -12.39
C THR A 137 10.20 -1.82 -12.44
N PRO A 138 10.58 -0.57 -12.77
CA PRO A 138 9.63 0.52 -12.92
C PRO A 138 8.65 0.22 -14.06
N SER A 139 7.35 0.44 -13.83
CA SER A 139 6.31 0.28 -14.85
C SER A 139 6.33 1.40 -15.88
N GLU A 140 6.80 2.59 -15.51
CA GLU A 140 6.92 3.75 -16.38
C GLU A 140 8.38 4.25 -16.37
N PRO A 141 9.18 3.89 -17.40
CA PRO A 141 10.54 4.37 -17.50
C PRO A 141 10.58 5.90 -17.41
N PHE A 142 11.48 6.44 -16.59
CA PHE A 142 11.69 7.88 -16.35
C PHE A 142 10.66 8.59 -15.45
N VAL A 143 9.69 7.87 -14.90
CA VAL A 143 8.81 8.39 -13.83
C VAL A 143 9.28 7.80 -12.51
N PRO A 144 9.63 8.62 -11.51
CA PRO A 144 10.06 8.12 -10.21
C PRO A 144 8.91 7.41 -9.50
N GLN A 145 9.26 6.39 -8.71
CA GLN A 145 8.35 5.58 -7.91
C GLN A 145 7.23 4.97 -8.73
N THR A 146 7.61 4.12 -9.69
CA THR A 146 6.63 3.43 -10.54
C THR A 146 6.77 1.93 -10.51
N VAL A 147 7.51 1.38 -9.53
CA VAL A 147 7.52 -0.06 -9.29
C VAL A 147 6.09 -0.52 -8.96
N ILE A 148 5.64 -1.50 -9.72
CA ILE A 148 4.39 -2.23 -9.49
C ILE A 148 4.78 -3.64 -9.02
N ALA A 149 4.19 -4.08 -7.90
CA ALA A 149 4.38 -5.43 -7.39
C ALA A 149 3.02 -6.15 -7.36
N LEU A 150 2.83 -7.11 -8.26
CA LEU A 150 1.56 -7.83 -8.39
C LEU A 150 1.38 -8.85 -7.26
N LEU A 151 0.54 -8.55 -6.29
CA LEU A 151 0.34 -9.37 -5.09
C LEU A 151 -0.45 -10.65 -5.40
N GLY A 152 -1.49 -10.51 -6.22
CA GLY A 152 -2.39 -11.61 -6.58
C GLY A 152 -3.58 -11.15 -7.38
N ALA A 153 -4.56 -12.03 -7.53
CA ALA A 153 -5.85 -11.66 -8.10
C ALA A 153 -7.00 -12.47 -7.51
N PHE A 154 -8.15 -11.82 -7.41
CA PHE A 154 -9.42 -12.46 -7.09
C PHE A 154 -10.18 -12.74 -8.38
N ASN A 155 -10.78 -13.93 -8.47
CA ASN A 155 -11.91 -14.14 -9.37
C ASN A 155 -13.16 -13.71 -8.61
N VAL A 156 -13.92 -12.79 -9.19
CA VAL A 156 -15.09 -12.21 -8.54
C VAL A 156 -16.29 -12.24 -9.46
N THR A 157 -17.48 -12.34 -8.87
CA THR A 157 -18.75 -12.22 -9.59
C THR A 157 -19.59 -11.11 -8.96
N ALA A 158 -19.97 -10.11 -9.76
CA ALA A 158 -20.75 -8.96 -9.30
C ALA A 158 -22.24 -9.18 -9.51
N HIS A 159 -23.00 -9.38 -8.44
CA HIS A 159 -24.43 -9.68 -8.42
C HIS A 159 -25.33 -8.46 -8.24
N SER A 160 -24.84 -7.42 -7.56
CA SER A 160 -25.49 -6.11 -7.42
C SER A 160 -24.43 -5.03 -7.17
N PRO A 161 -24.77 -3.73 -7.22
CA PRO A 161 -23.77 -2.69 -7.00
C PRO A 161 -23.10 -2.81 -5.63
N ASP A 162 -21.76 -2.85 -5.59
CA ASP A 162 -20.94 -3.00 -4.38
C ASP A 162 -19.48 -2.55 -4.65
N ALA A 163 -18.64 -2.54 -3.62
CA ALA A 163 -17.23 -2.19 -3.70
C ALA A 163 -16.36 -3.18 -2.94
N MET A 164 -15.22 -3.52 -3.54
CA MET A 164 -14.13 -4.22 -2.87
C MET A 164 -13.08 -3.18 -2.45
N MET A 165 -12.84 -3.09 -1.14
CA MET A 165 -11.93 -2.12 -0.54
C MET A 165 -10.67 -2.83 -0.06
N VAL A 166 -9.52 -2.20 -0.25
CA VAL A 166 -8.31 -2.56 0.49
C VAL A 166 -8.40 -1.94 1.88
N ILE A 167 -8.20 -2.74 2.91
CA ILE A 167 -8.22 -2.32 4.31
C ILE A 167 -6.92 -2.72 5.01
N PRO A 168 -6.59 -2.15 6.19
CA PRO A 168 -5.56 -2.71 7.04
C PRO A 168 -5.89 -4.16 7.40
N ARG A 169 -4.86 -5.01 7.47
CA ARG A 169 -5.02 -6.41 7.83
C ARG A 169 -5.69 -6.52 9.22
N PRO A 170 -6.89 -7.13 9.35
CA PRO A 170 -7.69 -7.00 10.57
C PRO A 170 -7.03 -7.51 11.87
N ILE A 171 -6.16 -8.51 11.77
CA ILE A 171 -5.51 -9.11 12.95
C ILE A 171 -4.37 -8.25 13.50
N SER A 172 -3.73 -7.44 12.66
CA SER A 172 -2.57 -6.61 13.03
C SER A 172 -2.92 -5.12 13.09
N GLY A 173 -3.96 -4.69 12.36
CA GLY A 173 -4.35 -3.29 12.23
C GLY A 173 -3.45 -2.48 11.27
N PHE A 174 -2.57 -3.15 10.52
CA PHE A 174 -1.61 -2.50 9.64
C PHE A 174 -1.89 -2.76 8.17
N ALA A 175 -1.58 -1.78 7.33
CA ALA A 175 -1.31 -2.00 5.92
C ALA A 175 0.15 -1.58 5.69
N LYS A 176 0.98 -2.49 5.18
CA LYS A 176 2.43 -2.24 5.05
C LYS A 176 2.95 -2.62 3.68
N VAL A 177 4.03 -1.98 3.30
CA VAL A 177 4.88 -2.38 2.17
C VAL A 177 6.29 -2.56 2.69
N ALA A 178 6.92 -3.69 2.33
CA ALA A 178 8.30 -3.98 2.67
C ALA A 178 9.19 -3.83 1.43
N ASP A 179 10.37 -3.23 1.60
CA ASP A 179 11.36 -3.07 0.53
C ASP A 179 12.28 -4.31 0.38
N CYS A 180 13.17 -4.30 -0.63
CA CYS A 180 14.12 -5.41 -0.85
C CYS A 180 15.16 -5.57 0.27
N SER A 181 15.30 -4.61 1.19
CA SER A 181 16.18 -4.71 2.36
C SER A 181 15.47 -5.28 3.60
N GLY A 182 14.15 -5.44 3.53
CA GLY A 182 13.29 -5.86 4.64
C GLY A 182 12.86 -4.72 5.55
N SER A 183 13.03 -3.45 5.12
CA SER A 183 12.45 -2.30 5.81
C SER A 183 10.94 -2.25 5.53
N GLU A 184 10.13 -2.02 6.56
CA GLU A 184 8.67 -1.98 6.47
C GLU A 184 8.14 -0.56 6.67
N ASP A 185 7.26 -0.14 5.78
CA ASP A 185 6.59 1.15 5.81
C ASP A 185 5.09 0.96 6.03
N ASP A 186 4.53 1.60 7.06
CA ASP A 186 3.11 1.53 7.43
C ASP A 186 2.29 2.58 6.67
N ILE A 187 1.77 2.16 5.52
CA ILE A 187 0.95 2.96 4.60
C ILE A 187 -0.48 3.22 5.13
N ASN A 188 -0.86 2.64 6.26
CA ASN A 188 -2.13 2.98 6.93
C ASN A 188 -2.03 4.28 7.74
N ARG A 189 -0.84 4.62 8.27
CA ARG A 189 -0.66 5.76 9.19
C ARG A 189 -0.57 7.12 8.49
N GLN A 190 -0.25 7.14 7.20
CA GLN A 190 -0.09 8.41 6.47
C GLN A 190 -1.43 9.10 6.19
N ALA A 191 -2.54 8.34 6.22
CA ALA A 191 -3.90 8.90 6.11
C ALA A 191 -4.32 9.81 7.30
N GLN A 192 -3.53 9.93 8.37
CA GLN A 192 -3.93 10.63 9.60
C GLN A 192 -3.58 12.12 9.69
N ALA A 193 -2.79 12.70 8.77
CA ALA A 193 -2.38 14.11 8.89
C ALA A 193 -2.73 15.01 7.71
N CYS A 194 -2.62 14.55 6.45
CA CYS A 194 -2.93 15.30 5.23
C CYS A 194 -2.77 14.45 3.95
N ASP A 195 -2.30 13.20 4.04
CA ASP A 195 -1.93 12.39 2.88
C ASP A 195 -3.17 11.73 2.24
N PRO A 196 -3.20 11.54 0.91
CA PRO A 196 -4.28 10.84 0.27
C PRO A 196 -4.31 9.39 0.77
N LEU A 197 -5.51 8.80 0.77
CA LEU A 197 -5.67 7.38 1.11
C LEU A 197 -4.74 6.55 0.22
N GLN A 198 -3.90 5.70 0.80
CA GLN A 198 -2.99 4.81 0.05
C GLN A 198 -3.62 3.44 -0.25
N LEU A 199 -4.89 3.25 0.14
CA LEU A 199 -5.62 2.00 -0.01
C LEU A 199 -6.74 2.17 -1.04
N GLY A 200 -6.73 1.35 -2.08
CA GLY A 200 -7.63 1.43 -3.22
C GLY A 200 -9.03 0.87 -2.96
N ILE A 201 -9.97 1.30 -3.78
CA ILE A 201 -11.35 0.82 -3.81
C ILE A 201 -11.69 0.47 -5.25
N ALA A 202 -12.02 -0.79 -5.50
CA ALA A 202 -12.61 -1.25 -6.74
C ALA A 202 -14.14 -1.27 -6.62
N SER A 203 -14.83 -0.76 -7.63
CA SER A 203 -16.29 -0.68 -7.63
C SER A 203 -16.92 -1.48 -8.76
N PHE A 204 -18.07 -2.08 -8.46
CA PHE A 204 -18.87 -2.87 -9.37
C PHE A 204 -20.28 -2.27 -9.42
N GLY A 205 -20.71 -1.79 -10.59
CA GLY A 205 -22.04 -1.20 -10.79
C GLY A 205 -22.27 0.17 -10.16
N ASN A 206 -21.29 0.78 -9.48
CA ASN A 206 -21.40 2.14 -8.92
C ASN A 206 -20.12 2.97 -9.21
N SER A 207 -20.19 4.30 -9.14
CA SER A 207 -19.03 5.16 -9.47
C SER A 207 -18.13 5.50 -8.26
N ASN A 208 -18.26 4.81 -7.13
CA ASN A 208 -17.45 5.06 -5.94
C ASN A 208 -16.21 4.16 -5.91
N TYR A 209 -15.20 4.54 -6.68
CA TYR A 209 -13.91 3.86 -6.74
C TYR A 209 -12.79 4.84 -6.40
N PHE A 210 -11.63 4.29 -6.03
CA PHE A 210 -10.46 5.09 -5.71
C PHE A 210 -9.18 4.35 -6.09
N ASN A 211 -8.31 5.04 -6.83
CA ASN A 211 -7.00 4.54 -7.26
C ASN A 211 -5.89 5.35 -6.59
N PRO A 212 -5.07 4.76 -5.70
CA PRO A 212 -3.96 5.46 -5.06
C PRO A 212 -2.73 5.66 -5.98
N CYS A 213 -2.68 5.01 -7.14
CA CYS A 213 -1.51 5.03 -8.00
C CYS A 213 -1.34 6.37 -8.74
N GLY A 214 -0.12 6.89 -8.79
CA GLY A 214 0.24 8.16 -9.44
C GLY A 214 -0.27 9.40 -8.72
N LEU A 215 -0.84 9.26 -7.51
CA LEU A 215 -1.11 10.41 -6.67
C LEU A 215 0.22 11.06 -6.30
N ALA A 216 0.36 12.34 -6.64
CA ALA A 216 1.50 13.13 -6.20
C ALA A 216 1.47 13.13 -4.67
N THR A 217 2.56 12.69 -4.05
CA THR A 217 2.68 12.82 -2.61
C THR A 217 2.61 14.27 -2.22
N MET A 218 1.87 14.53 -1.15
CA MET A 218 1.91 15.85 -0.56
C MET A 218 3.32 16.05 -0.02
N VAL A 219 4.05 16.98 -0.63
CA VAL A 219 5.31 17.45 -0.06
C VAL A 219 4.96 17.98 1.32
N GLU A 220 5.37 17.27 2.37
CA GLU A 220 5.24 17.79 3.73
C GLU A 220 5.85 19.19 3.73
N PRO A 221 5.13 20.22 4.23
CA PRO A 221 5.65 21.56 4.25
C PRO A 221 6.96 21.55 5.02
N THR A 222 8.07 21.67 4.29
CA THR A 222 9.40 21.75 4.88
C THR A 222 9.37 22.85 5.94
N THR A 223 10.17 22.69 7.00
CA THR A 223 10.18 23.56 8.19
C THR A 223 10.27 25.06 7.88
N TRP A 224 10.81 25.45 6.71
CA TRP A 224 10.77 26.84 6.22
C TRP A 224 9.38 27.36 5.83
N GLY A 225 8.49 26.51 5.30
CA GLY A 225 7.09 26.84 5.02
C GLY A 225 6.24 26.98 6.29
N GLY A 226 6.54 26.17 7.31
CA GLY A 226 5.94 26.29 8.65
C GLY A 226 6.27 27.63 9.32
N ILE A 227 7.53 28.08 9.23
CA ILE A 227 7.98 29.36 9.79
C ILE A 227 7.26 30.56 9.15
N LYS A 228 6.95 30.51 7.85
CA LYS A 228 6.23 31.62 7.18
C LYS A 228 4.75 31.69 7.54
N ARG A 229 4.12 30.56 7.91
CA ARG A 229 2.71 30.56 8.33
C ARG A 229 2.50 31.25 9.67
N THR A 230 3.43 31.08 10.61
CA THR A 230 3.33 31.70 11.94
C THR A 230 3.59 33.22 11.96
N VAL A 231 4.13 33.79 10.87
CA VAL A 231 4.44 35.23 10.78
C VAL A 231 3.26 36.05 10.25
N LEU A 232 2.23 35.41 9.68
CA LEU A 232 1.06 36.10 9.12
C LEU A 232 -0.16 36.16 10.05
N ASP A 233 -0.06 35.53 11.23
CA ASP A 233 -1.10 35.53 12.26
C ASP A 233 -0.85 36.54 13.41
N ASN A 234 -0.03 37.57 13.17
CA ASN A 234 0.15 38.75 14.04
C ASN A 234 -0.01 40.04 13.24
#